data_AF-A0A1Q7IF65-F1
#
_entry.id   AF-A0A1Q7IF65-F1
#
_cell.length_a   1.000
_cell.length_b   1.000
_cell.length_c   1.000
_cell.angle_alpha   90.00
_cell.angle_beta   90.00
_cell.angle_gamma   90.00
#
_symmetry.space_group_name_H-M   'P 1'
#
loop_
_entity.id
_entity.type
_entity.pdbx_description
1 polymer ?
#
loop_
_entity_poly.entity_id
_entity_poly.type
_entity_poly.pdbx_seq_one_letter_code
_entity_poly.pdbx_strand_id
1 'polypeptide(L)'
;MSEQGPQPREIDWAKIIETALTAPGNVGNVYNRFYSYSFLNQMYLRMQGVAEPVATYKRWQAIGRQVMKGARAKEIIKPIIVNQPNEEGEPEPVVVGFKPVRCIF
;
A
#
# COMPACT_ATOMS: atom_id res chain seq x y z
N MET A 1 50.35 -20.53 18.70
CA MET A 1 49.92 -20.08 17.37
C MET A 1 48.49 -19.59 17.51
N SER A 2 48.27 -18.30 17.31
CA SER A 2 47.04 -17.60 17.70
C SER A 2 45.83 -18.06 16.88
N GLU A 3 44.72 -18.39 17.56
CA GLU A 3 43.42 -18.65 16.94
C GLU A 3 42.89 -17.35 16.32
N GLN A 4 42.70 -17.34 15.01
CA GLN A 4 42.02 -16.23 14.33
C GLN A 4 40.52 -16.38 14.60
N GLY A 5 39.94 -15.41 15.32
CA GLY A 5 38.50 -15.32 15.52
C GLY A 5 37.73 -15.19 14.19
N PRO A 6 36.42 -15.50 14.16
CA PRO A 6 35.63 -15.45 12.93
C PRO A 6 35.62 -14.03 12.38
N GLN A 7 36.07 -13.88 11.13
CA GLN A 7 36.12 -12.59 10.46
C GLN A 7 34.71 -11.98 10.32
N PRO A 8 34.57 -10.65 10.48
CA PRO A 8 33.29 -9.98 10.29
C PRO A 8 32.79 -10.23 8.86
N ARG A 9 31.57 -10.76 8.72
CA ARG A 9 30.94 -10.88 7.41
C ARG A 9 30.47 -9.51 6.99
N GLU A 10 31.09 -8.95 5.97
CA GLU A 10 30.67 -7.69 5.37
C GLU A 10 29.33 -7.89 4.67
N ILE A 11 28.30 -7.17 5.11
CA ILE A 11 26.96 -7.23 4.53
C ILE A 11 26.89 -6.20 3.41
N ASP A 12 26.67 -6.67 2.18
CA ASP A 12 26.42 -5.81 1.03
C ASP A 12 24.97 -5.28 1.05
N TRP A 13 24.81 -4.19 1.79
CA TRP A 13 23.52 -3.52 1.96
C TRP A 13 22.94 -3.01 0.64
N ALA A 14 23.79 -2.55 -0.30
CA ALA A 14 23.34 -2.03 -1.59
C ALA A 14 22.66 -3.14 -2.40
N LYS A 15 23.29 -4.31 -2.48
CA LYS A 15 22.73 -5.47 -3.18
C LYS A 15 21.46 -6.02 -2.53
N ILE A 16 21.38 -6.01 -1.21
CA ILE A 16 20.17 -6.42 -0.47
C ILE A 16 19.00 -5.48 -0.79
N ILE A 17 19.24 -4.17 -0.76
CA ILE A 17 18.22 -3.15 -1.06
C ILE A 17 17.81 -3.23 -2.52
N GLU A 18 18.75 -3.36 -3.46
CA GLU A 18 18.47 -3.51 -4.88
C GLU A 18 17.63 -4.77 -5.16
N THR A 19 17.98 -5.89 -4.52
CA THR A 19 17.21 -7.15 -4.63
C THR A 19 15.80 -6.97 -4.06
N ALA A 20 15.64 -6.33 -2.90
CA ALA A 20 14.32 -6.05 -2.32
C ALA A 20 13.45 -5.14 -3.21
N LEU A 21 14.08 -4.23 -3.96
CA LEU A 21 13.41 -3.30 -4.88
C LEU A 21 13.13 -3.89 -6.27
N THR A 22 13.86 -4.93 -6.69
CA THR A 22 13.72 -5.51 -8.04
C THR A 22 13.09 -6.89 -8.04
N ALA A 23 13.03 -7.55 -6.88
CA ALA A 23 12.43 -8.87 -6.75
C ALA A 23 10.94 -8.84 -7.18
N PRO A 24 10.47 -9.91 -7.85
CA PRO A 24 9.06 -10.08 -8.14
C PRO A 24 8.28 -10.08 -6.82
N GLY A 25 7.43 -9.07 -6.63
CA GLY A 25 6.76 -8.82 -5.34
C GLY A 25 7.30 -7.63 -4.54
N ASN A 26 8.16 -6.76 -5.10
CA ASN A 26 8.61 -5.53 -4.44
C ASN A 26 7.41 -4.76 -3.86
N VAL A 27 7.36 -4.68 -2.53
CA VAL A 27 6.30 -4.05 -1.72
C VAL A 27 6.03 -2.61 -2.14
N GLY A 28 7.09 -1.90 -2.56
CA GLY A 28 7.02 -0.53 -3.06
C GLY A 28 6.23 -0.42 -4.37
N ASN A 29 6.46 -1.31 -5.33
CA ASN A 29 5.80 -1.28 -6.63
C ASN A 29 4.46 -2.02 -6.65
N VAL A 30 4.29 -3.09 -5.87
CA VAL A 30 3.08 -3.91 -5.86
C VAL A 30 1.89 -3.07 -5.41
N TYR A 31 1.91 -2.54 -4.18
CA TYR A 31 0.78 -1.78 -3.68
C TYR A 31 0.72 -0.35 -4.23
N ASN A 32 1.87 0.28 -4.53
CA ASN A 32 1.88 1.67 -4.98
C ASN A 32 1.83 1.87 -6.49
N ARG A 33 1.59 0.80 -7.27
CA ARG A 33 1.49 0.91 -8.74
C ARG A 33 0.49 1.96 -9.20
N PHE A 34 -0.63 2.07 -8.48
CA PHE A 34 -1.77 2.93 -8.83
C PHE A 34 -2.04 4.03 -7.82
N TYR A 35 -1.69 3.85 -6.54
CA TYR A 35 -1.94 4.78 -5.45
C TYR A 35 -0.83 4.69 -4.41
N SER A 36 -0.37 5.81 -3.86
CA SER A 36 0.56 5.80 -2.72
C SER A 36 -0.20 5.47 -1.43
N TYR A 37 -0.43 4.19 -1.15
CA TYR A 37 -1.13 3.76 0.06
C TYR A 37 -0.31 4.06 1.30
N SER A 38 -0.98 4.50 2.36
CA SER A 38 -0.37 4.59 3.70
C SER A 38 0.13 3.22 4.16
N PHE A 39 1.16 3.20 5.00
CA PHE A 39 1.72 1.97 5.56
C PHE A 39 0.66 1.06 6.20
N LEU A 40 -0.27 1.65 6.97
CA LEU A 40 -1.38 0.91 7.58
C LEU A 40 -2.28 0.24 6.54
N ASN A 41 -2.58 0.91 5.43
CA ASN A 41 -3.34 0.30 4.34
C ASN A 41 -2.56 -0.82 3.64
N GLN A 42 -1.25 -0.67 3.45
CA GLN A 42 -0.41 -1.73 2.88
C GLN A 42 -0.42 -2.98 3.78
N MET A 43 -0.27 -2.81 5.10
CA MET A 43 -0.36 -3.92 6.05
C MET A 43 -1.75 -4.54 6.09
N TYR A 44 -2.80 -3.71 6.08
CA TYR A 44 -4.18 -4.19 6.11
C TYR A 44 -4.55 -4.99 4.85
N LEU A 45 -4.07 -4.58 3.68
CA LEU A 45 -4.19 -5.36 2.44
C LEU A 45 -3.42 -6.68 2.52
N ARG A 46 -2.20 -6.67 3.07
CA ARG A 46 -1.40 -7.88 3.26
C ARG A 46 -2.08 -8.89 4.19
N MET A 47 -2.72 -8.43 5.27
CA MET A 47 -3.49 -9.26 6.20
C MET A 47 -4.73 -9.88 5.54
N GLN A 48 -5.31 -9.21 4.54
CA GLN A 48 -6.40 -9.75 3.72
C GLN A 48 -5.94 -10.74 2.63
N GLY A 49 -4.65 -11.11 2.65
CA GLY A 49 -4.04 -12.08 1.73
C GLY A 49 -3.74 -11.51 0.35
N VAL A 50 -3.67 -10.18 0.19
CA VAL A 50 -3.25 -9.57 -1.07
C VAL A 50 -1.74 -9.74 -1.22
N ALA A 51 -1.30 -10.09 -2.44
CA ALA A 51 0.11 -10.19 -2.82
C ALA A 51 0.41 -9.53 -4.18
N GLU A 52 -0.62 -8.99 -4.84
CA GLU A 52 -0.58 -8.42 -6.19
C GLU A 52 -0.96 -6.93 -6.15
N PRO A 53 -0.66 -6.17 -7.22
CA PRO A 53 -1.10 -4.79 -7.31
C PRO A 53 -2.61 -4.68 -7.25
N VAL A 54 -3.10 -3.67 -6.53
CA VAL A 54 -4.53 -3.48 -6.33
C VAL A 54 -5.00 -2.10 -6.73
N ALA A 55 -6.19 -2.04 -7.29
CA ALA A 55 -6.79 -0.80 -7.75
C ALA A 55 -8.32 -0.80 -7.61
N THR A 56 -8.95 0.35 -7.81
CA THR A 56 -10.41 0.38 -7.95
C THR A 56 -10.84 -0.27 -9.27
N TYR A 57 -12.05 -0.80 -9.33
CA TYR A 57 -12.62 -1.37 -10.57
C TYR A 57 -12.48 -0.42 -11.77
N LYS A 58 -12.83 0.86 -11.57
CA LYS A 58 -12.71 1.90 -12.61
C LYS A 58 -11.27 2.08 -13.09
N ARG A 59 -10.28 1.95 -12.21
CA ARG A 59 -8.86 2.09 -12.59
C ARG A 59 -8.39 0.92 -13.45
N TRP A 60 -8.83 -0.31 -13.15
CA TRP A 60 -8.57 -1.47 -14.02
C TRP A 60 -9.20 -1.29 -15.41
N GLN A 61 -10.46 -0.84 -15.47
CA GLN A 61 -11.13 -0.55 -16.74
C GLN A 61 -10.40 0.52 -17.56
N ALA A 62 -9.89 1.57 -16.91
CA ALA A 62 -9.18 2.67 -17.59
C ALA A 62 -7.88 2.22 -18.29
N ILE A 63 -7.30 1.07 -17.90
CA ILE A 63 -6.12 0.49 -18.55
C ILE A 63 -6.44 -0.72 -19.43
N GLY A 64 -7.73 -0.90 -19.80
CA GLY A 64 -8.18 -2.01 -20.64
C GLY A 64 -8.19 -3.37 -19.96
N ARG A 65 -8.21 -3.41 -18.61
CA ARG A 65 -8.30 -4.64 -17.82
C ARG A 65 -9.69 -4.78 -17.20
N GLN A 66 -10.07 -6.01 -16.90
CA GLN A 66 -11.38 -6.33 -16.31
C GLN A 66 -11.19 -7.20 -15.07
N VAL A 67 -11.92 -6.87 -14.01
CA VAL A 67 -11.97 -7.70 -12.80
C VAL A 67 -12.73 -8.99 -13.09
N MET A 68 -12.18 -10.13 -12.66
CA MET A 68 -12.79 -11.44 -12.88
C MET A 68 -14.19 -11.55 -12.24
N LYS A 69 -15.11 -12.19 -12.95
CA LYS A 69 -16.47 -12.45 -12.44
C LYS A 69 -16.38 -13.27 -11.15
N GLY A 70 -17.04 -12.80 -10.09
CA GLY A 70 -17.02 -13.44 -8.78
C GLY A 70 -15.88 -12.99 -7.84
N ALA A 71 -14.94 -12.15 -8.31
CA ALA A 71 -13.93 -11.57 -7.44
C ALA A 71 -14.57 -10.66 -6.37
N ARG A 72 -14.07 -10.77 -5.14
CA ARG A 72 -14.53 -9.98 -4.00
C ARG A 72 -13.55 -8.84 -3.73
N ALA A 73 -14.07 -7.62 -3.66
CA ALA A 73 -13.27 -6.47 -3.28
C ALA A 73 -12.66 -6.62 -1.88
N LYS A 74 -11.47 -6.07 -1.72
CA LYS A 74 -10.72 -5.89 -0.47
C LYS A 74 -11.00 -4.53 0.13
N GLU A 75 -10.73 -4.43 1.42
CA GLU A 75 -10.98 -3.25 2.24
C GLU A 75 -9.73 -2.39 2.36
N ILE A 76 -9.93 -1.07 2.31
CA ILE A 76 -8.93 -0.08 2.71
C ILE A 76 -9.55 0.91 3.68
N ILE A 77 -8.74 1.46 4.57
CA ILE A 77 -9.12 2.49 5.52
C ILE A 77 -9.07 3.85 4.80
N LYS A 78 -10.18 4.59 4.83
CA LYS A 78 -10.31 5.93 4.25
C LYS A 78 -10.72 6.95 5.31
N PRO A 79 -10.27 8.22 5.21
CA PRO A 79 -10.78 9.28 6.05
C PRO A 79 -12.26 9.57 5.75
N ILE A 80 -13.00 9.93 6.79
CA ILE A 80 -14.35 10.49 6.70
C ILE A 80 -14.17 12.00 6.72
N ILE A 81 -14.48 12.64 5.59
CA ILE A 81 -14.37 14.08 5.41
C ILE A 81 -15.78 14.66 5.48
N VAL A 82 -15.97 15.66 6.34
CA VAL A 82 -17.20 16.45 6.46
C VAL A 82 -16.86 17.92 6.37
N ASN A 83 -17.73 18.71 5.75
CA ASN A 83 -17.55 20.16 5.69
C ASN A 83 -18.06 20.75 7.01
N GLN A 84 -17.17 21.41 7.76
CA GLN A 84 -17.52 22.16 8.97
C GLN A 84 -17.26 23.65 8.74
N PRO A 85 -18.08 24.55 9.28
CA PRO A 85 -17.81 25.98 9.20
C PRO A 85 -16.53 26.32 9.97
N ASN A 86 -15.61 27.04 9.34
CA ASN A 86 -14.45 27.64 9.99
C ASN A 86 -14.85 28.89 10.79
N GLU A 87 -13.88 29.59 11.39
CA GLU A 87 -14.12 30.80 12.19
C GLU A 87 -14.82 31.93 11.41
N GLU A 88 -14.72 31.94 10.08
CA GLU A 88 -15.34 32.91 9.17
C GLU A 88 -16.69 32.42 8.61
N GLY A 89 -17.14 31.22 9.00
CA GLY A 89 -18.40 30.61 8.54
C GLY A 89 -18.31 29.90 7.18
N GLU A 90 -17.12 29.79 6.59
CA GLU A 90 -16.91 29.09 5.32
C GLU A 90 -16.76 27.57 5.53
N PRO A 91 -17.30 26.73 4.63
CA PRO A 91 -17.20 25.28 4.77
C PRO A 91 -15.77 24.79 4.49
N GLU A 92 -15.11 24.26 5.51
CA GLU A 92 -13.79 23.64 5.42
C GLU A 92 -13.88 22.10 5.59
N PRO A 93 -13.19 21.31 4.74
CA PRO A 93 -13.20 19.86 4.84
C PRO A 93 -12.38 19.38 6.03
N VAL A 94 -13.05 18.86 7.07
CA VAL A 94 -12.42 18.31 8.27
C VAL A 94 -12.50 16.79 8.28
N VAL A 95 -11.40 16.14 8.65
CA VAL A 95 -11.37 14.69 8.90
C VAL A 95 -11.93 14.40 10.29
N VAL A 96 -13.06 13.70 10.36
CA VAL A 96 -13.74 13.36 11.63
C VAL A 96 -13.54 11.92 12.06
N GLY A 97 -12.85 11.12 11.25
CA GLY A 97 -12.55 9.72 11.57
C GLY A 97 -12.11 8.94 10.35
N PHE A 98 -12.04 7.62 10.51
CA PHE A 98 -11.65 6.69 9.45
C PHE A 98 -12.61 5.52 9.41
N LYS A 99 -12.86 4.99 8.20
CA LYS A 99 -13.69 3.79 8.01
C LYS A 99 -13.07 2.82 7.02
N PRO A 100 -13.23 1.50 7.24
CA PRO A 100 -12.93 0.51 6.21
C PRO A 100 -13.94 0.63 5.07
N VAL A 101 -13.44 0.56 3.83
CA VAL A 101 -14.25 0.63 2.61
C VAL A 101 -13.83 -0.48 1.67
N ARG A 102 -14.78 -1.35 1.31
CA ARG A 102 -14.57 -2.48 0.41
C ARG A 102 -14.68 -2.06 -1.05
N CYS A 103 -13.59 -1.59 -1.65
CA CYS A 103 -13.62 -1.00 -3.00
C CYS A 103 -12.42 -1.30 -3.90
N ILE A 104 -11.49 -2.13 -3.45
CA ILE A 104 -10.21 -2.39 -4.12
C ILE A 104 -10.17 -3.83 -4.63
N PHE A 105 -9.62 -4.05 -5.82
CA PHE A 105 -9.51 -5.35 -6.50
C PHE A 105 -8.08 -5.58 -6.94
#